data_AF-A0AAJ6MKY4-F1
#
_entry.id   AF-A0AAJ6MKY4-F1
#
_cell.length_a   1.000
_cell.length_b   1.000
_cell.length_c   1.000
_cell.angle_alpha   90.00
_cell.angle_beta   90.00
_cell.angle_gamma   90.00
#
_symmetry.space_group_name_H-M   'P 1'
#
loop_
_entity.id
_entity.type
_entity.pdbx_description
1 polymer ?
#
loop_
_entity_poly.entity_id
_entity_poly.type
_entity_poly.pdbx_seq_one_letter_code
_entity_poly.pdbx_strand_id
1 'polypeptide(L)'
;MCGYVLTEASNRGESVLVNMKPKSHDVWAGSIYSRLSGNTYHATMTLKSSGKLHVEACAIGHFFCSGNDWTRVEEQRGQVITTSRQWSARS
;
A
#
# COMPACT_ATOMS: atom_id res chain seq x y z
N MET A 1 2.26 -4.91 10.81
CA MET A 1 1.49 -4.07 9.88
C MET A 1 0.64 -4.97 9.00
N CYS A 2 -0.57 -4.53 8.66
CA CYS A 2 -1.44 -5.19 7.69
C CYS A 2 -1.84 -4.18 6.61
N GLY A 3 -2.12 -4.66 5.40
CA GLY A 3 -2.52 -3.85 4.26
C GLY A 3 -3.66 -4.51 3.51
N TYR A 4 -4.54 -3.69 2.95
CA TYR A 4 -5.79 -4.14 2.33
C TYR A 4 -5.92 -3.58 0.93
N VAL A 5 -6.63 -4.31 0.06
CA VAL A 5 -7.06 -3.80 -1.25
C VAL A 5 -8.55 -3.52 -1.18
N LEU A 6 -8.93 -2.33 -1.61
CA LEU A 6 -10.34 -1.97 -1.79
C LEU A 6 -10.85 -2.56 -3.10
N THR A 7 -12.09 -3.01 -3.09
CA THR A 7 -12.77 -3.56 -4.26
C THR A 7 -14.08 -2.82 -4.47
N GLU A 8 -14.50 -2.63 -5.73
CA GLU A 8 -15.79 -2.00 -6.05
C GLU A 8 -16.99 -2.72 -5.41
N ALA A 9 -16.83 -4.02 -5.11
CA ALA A 9 -17.88 -4.85 -4.53
C ALA A 9 -18.11 -4.62 -3.02
N SER A 10 -17.18 -3.96 -2.32
CA SER A 10 -17.24 -3.87 -0.86
C SER A 10 -16.40 -2.71 -0.33
N ASN A 11 -16.98 -1.91 0.56
CA ASN A 11 -16.26 -0.91 1.35
C ASN A 11 -15.33 -1.53 2.41
N ARG A 12 -15.43 -2.85 2.64
CA ARG A 12 -14.49 -3.61 3.46
C ARG A 12 -13.36 -4.09 2.56
N GLY A 13 -12.15 -3.56 2.77
CA GLY A 13 -10.96 -3.99 2.06
C GLY A 13 -10.55 -5.42 2.41
N GLU A 14 -10.06 -6.16 1.43
CA GLU A 14 -9.55 -7.51 1.60
C GLU A 14 -8.07 -7.47 2.01
N SER A 15 -7.67 -8.25 3.00
CA SER A 15 -6.29 -8.24 3.48
C SER A 15 -5.37 -8.87 2.43
N VAL A 16 -4.35 -8.10 2.02
CA VAL A 16 -3.33 -8.55 1.08
C VAL A 16 -1.98 -8.66 1.78
N LEU A 17 -1.60 -7.66 2.58
CA LEU A 17 -0.38 -7.73 3.39
C LEU A 17 -0.75 -8.18 4.79
N VAL A 18 -0.20 -9.31 5.23
CA VAL A 18 -0.56 -9.98 6.48
C VAL A 18 0.65 -10.07 7.39
N ASN A 19 0.51 -9.56 8.61
CA ASN A 19 1.51 -9.67 9.68
C ASN A 19 2.94 -9.24 9.26
N MET A 20 3.05 -8.16 8.49
CA MET A 20 4.34 -7.60 8.09
C MET A 20 5.06 -7.05 9.33
N LYS A 21 6.25 -7.57 9.61
CA LYS A 21 7.09 -7.18 10.75
C LYS A 21 8.35 -6.47 10.25
N PRO A 22 8.77 -5.36 10.90
CA PRO A 22 10.00 -4.68 10.53
C PRO A 22 11.20 -5.62 10.73
N LYS A 23 12.10 -5.62 9.75
CA LYS A 23 13.39 -6.31 9.77
C LYS A 23 14.55 -5.31 9.87
N SER A 24 14.42 -4.17 9.20
CA SER A 24 15.31 -3.01 9.30
C SER A 24 14.51 -1.73 9.06
N HIS A 25 15.18 -0.57 9.00
CA HIS A 25 14.55 0.74 8.83
C HIS A 25 13.59 0.80 7.62
N ASP A 26 14.00 0.21 6.49
CA ASP A 26 13.27 0.28 5.22
C ASP A 26 12.76 -1.08 4.74
N VAL A 27 12.81 -2.12 5.59
CA VAL A 27 12.46 -3.49 5.20
C VAL A 27 11.49 -4.12 6.19
N TRP A 28 10.44 -4.72 5.66
CA TRP A 28 9.45 -5.52 6.39
C TRP A 28 9.33 -6.91 5.78
N ALA A 29 9.05 -7.91 6.62
CA ALA A 29 8.80 -9.28 6.16
C ALA A 29 7.57 -9.86 6.85
N GLY A 30 6.81 -10.66 6.12
CA GLY A 30 5.58 -11.28 6.59
C GLY A 30 4.97 -12.15 5.50
N SER A 31 3.67 -12.02 5.30
CA SER A 31 2.95 -12.82 4.31
C SER A 31 2.10 -11.96 3.38
N ILE A 32 1.96 -12.41 2.14
CA ILE A 32 1.11 -11.77 1.15
C ILE A 32 0.06 -12.76 0.62
N TYR A 33 -1.19 -12.33 0.60
CA TYR A 33 -2.28 -13.09 0.01
C TYR A 33 -2.48 -12.70 -1.46
N SER A 34 -2.48 -13.69 -2.35
CA SER A 34 -2.67 -13.50 -3.79
C SER A 34 -4.05 -13.94 -4.21
N ARG A 35 -4.92 -12.99 -4.56
CA ARG A 35 -6.28 -13.27 -5.08
C ARG A 35 -6.30 -14.13 -6.33
N LEU A 36 -5.29 -13.99 -7.20
CA LEU A 36 -5.18 -14.74 -8.44
C LEU A 36 -4.99 -16.24 -8.20
N SER A 37 -4.24 -16.58 -7.16
CA SER A 37 -3.90 -17.98 -6.83
C SER A 37 -4.70 -18.56 -5.67
N GLY A 38 -5.34 -17.72 -4.85
CA GLY A 38 -5.97 -18.11 -3.59
C GLY A 38 -5.00 -18.49 -2.47
N ASN A 39 -3.69 -18.33 -2.68
CA ASN A 39 -2.66 -18.76 -1.73
C ASN A 39 -2.02 -17.58 -1.00
N THR A 40 -1.43 -17.91 0.15
CA THR A 40 -0.59 -17.00 0.94
C THR A 40 0.87 -17.36 0.78
N TYR A 41 1.71 -16.38 0.45
CA TYR A 41 3.14 -16.53 0.22
C TYR A 41 3.95 -15.77 1.26
N HIS A 42 5.19 -16.20 1.50
CA HIS A 42 6.13 -15.39 2.26
C HIS A 42 6.48 -14.16 1.42
N ALA A 43 6.49 -12.98 2.04
CA ALA A 43 6.78 -11.74 1.33
C ALA A 43 7.69 -10.80 2.12
N THR A 44 8.47 -10.05 1.35
CA THR A 44 9.37 -9.01 1.82
C THR A 44 9.00 -7.70 1.13
N MET A 45 9.02 -6.61 1.87
CA MET A 45 8.73 -5.27 1.39
C MET A 45 9.93 -4.38 1.68
N THR A 46 10.40 -3.68 0.66
CA THR A 46 11.55 -2.77 0.76
C THR A 46 11.18 -1.40 0.25
N LEU A 47 11.34 -0.37 1.08
CA LEU A 47 11.13 1.01 0.67
C LEU A 47 12.35 1.47 -0.16
N LYS A 48 12.17 1.67 -1.46
CA LYS A 48 13.25 2.07 -2.39
C LYS A 48 13.49 3.58 -2.39
N SER A 49 12.42 4.37 -2.30
CA SER A 49 12.46 5.83 -2.23
C SER A 49 11.17 6.36 -1.61
N SER A 50 11.09 7.67 -1.36
CA SER A 50 9.83 8.31 -1.01
C SER A 50 8.78 8.00 -2.09
N GLY A 51 7.78 7.20 -1.71
CA GLY A 51 6.68 6.82 -2.61
C GLY A 51 6.89 5.59 -3.49
N LYS A 52 8.04 4.89 -3.41
CA LYS A 52 8.23 3.60 -4.12
C LYS A 52 8.54 2.46 -3.16
N LEU A 53 7.68 1.45 -3.17
CA LEU A 53 7.76 0.28 -2.33
C LEU A 53 7.91 -0.97 -3.18
N HIS A 54 9.05 -1.65 -3.08
CA HIS A 54 9.23 -2.95 -3.74
C HIS A 54 8.60 -4.04 -2.88
N VAL A 55 7.70 -4.82 -3.47
CA VAL A 55 7.05 -5.94 -2.79
C VAL A 55 7.42 -7.21 -3.52
N GLU A 56 8.05 -8.14 -2.82
CA GLU A 56 8.50 -9.43 -3.34
C GLU A 56 7.80 -10.56 -2.59
N ALA A 57 7.25 -11.52 -3.33
CA ALA A 57 6.60 -12.71 -2.82
C ALA A 57 7.36 -13.95 -3.30
N CYS A 58 7.70 -14.85 -2.38
CA CYS A 58 8.43 -16.07 -2.70
C CYS A 58 7.58 -17.32 -2.45
N ALA A 59 7.59 -18.22 -3.42
CA ALA A 59 6.99 -19.55 -3.36
C ALA A 59 8.07 -20.62 -3.20
N ILE A 60 7.67 -21.81 -2.72
CA ILE A 60 8.48 -23.04 -2.61
C ILE A 60 9.84 -22.79 -1.94
N GLY A 61 9.89 -22.89 -0.61
CA GLY A 61 11.16 -22.82 0.15
C GLY A 61 11.89 -21.48 0.05
N HIS A 62 11.21 -20.40 -0.35
CA HIS A 62 11.76 -19.04 -0.55
C HIS A 62 12.70 -18.91 -1.77
N PHE A 63 12.73 -19.90 -2.66
CA PHE A 63 13.65 -19.87 -3.81
C PHE A 63 13.05 -19.20 -5.06
N PHE A 64 11.73 -19.24 -5.23
CA PHE A 64 11.07 -18.67 -6.39
C PHE A 64 10.35 -17.38 -6.03
N CYS A 65 11.05 -16.27 -6.17
CA CYS A 65 10.53 -14.95 -5.82
C CYS A 65 10.04 -14.20 -7.07
N SER A 66 8.90 -13.55 -6.94
CA SER A 66 8.36 -12.61 -7.92
C SER A 66 7.92 -11.36 -7.19
N GLY A 67 8.30 -10.20 -7.72
CA GLY A 67 8.03 -8.93 -7.08
C GLY A 67 7.69 -7.83 -8.06
N ASN A 68 7.04 -6.79 -7.55
CA ASN A 68 6.65 -5.61 -8.31
C ASN A 68 6.86 -4.35 -7.46
N ASP A 69 7.09 -3.22 -8.13
CA ASP A 69 7.17 -1.92 -7.47
C ASP A 69 5.77 -1.30 -7.36
N TRP A 70 5.39 -0.96 -6.13
CA TRP A 70 4.16 -0.25 -5.81
C TRP A 70 4.48 1.23 -5.64
N THR A 71 3.74 2.06 -6.36
CA THR A 71 3.83 3.51 -6.23
C THR A 71 2.77 3.99 -5.27
N ARG A 72 3.17 4.87 -4.34
CA ARG A 72 2.22 5.57 -3.48
C ARG A 72 1.29 6.41 -4.34
N VAL A 73 -0.02 6.24 -4.17
CA VAL A 73 -1.00 7.16 -4.74
C VAL A 73 -0.83 8.49 -4.04
N GLU A 74 -0.50 9.53 -4.80
CA GLU A 74 -0.60 10.90 -4.32
C GLU A 74 -2.09 11.22 -4.22
N GLU A 75 -2.56 11.59 -3.02
CA GLU A 75 -3.89 12.13 -2.87
C GLU A 75 -3.97 13.35 -3.77
N GLN A 76 -4.72 13.25 -4.87
CA GLN A 76 -5.11 14.42 -5.64
C GLN A 76 -5.83 15.30 -4.63
N ARG A 77 -5.15 16.32 -4.11
CA ARG A 77 -5.76 17.50 -3.52
C ARG A 77 -6.59 18.13 -4.63
N GLY A 78 -7.73 17.51 -4.92
CA GLY A 78 -8.80 18.11 -5.68
C GLY A 78 -8.98 19.47 -5.04
N GLN A 79 -8.79 20.49 -5.87
CA GLN A 79 -8.72 21.88 -5.48
C GLN A 79 -9.72 22.14 -4.35
N VAL A 80 -9.22 22.27 -3.12
CA VAL A 80 -9.94 23.02 -2.12
C VAL A 80 -9.84 24.45 -2.64
N ILE A 81 -10.75 24.79 -3.57
CA ILE A 81 -11.08 26.17 -3.88
C ILE A 81 -11.69 26.66 -2.58
N THR A 82 -10.81 27.09 -1.67
CA THR A 82 -11.18 27.88 -0.51
C THR A 82 -11.83 29.11 -1.11
N THR A 83 -13.16 29.10 -1.21
CA THR A 83 -13.92 30.31 -1.44
C THR A 83 -13.58 31.18 -0.23
N SER A 84 -12.71 32.15 -0.46
CA SER A 84 -12.46 33.20 0.51
C SER A 84 -13.80 33.88 0.69
N ARG A 85 -14.39 33.73 1.88
CA ARG A 85 -15.44 34.61 2.35
C ARG A 85 -14.87 36.03 2.25
N GLN A 86 -15.19 36.76 1.19
CA GLN A 86 -15.00 38.21 1.15
C GLN A 86 -15.95 38.80 2.17
N TRP A 87 -15.45 38.99 3.39
CA TRP A 87 -16.06 39.84 4.39
C TRP A 87 -15.89 41.28 3.90
N SER A 88 -16.86 41.77 3.14
CA SER A 88 -16.99 43.18 2.81
C SER A 88 -17.32 43.94 4.08
N ALA A 89 -16.30 44.24 4.89
CA ALA A 89 -16.35 45.35 5.82
C ALA A 89 -16.42 46.63 4.97
N ARG A 90 -17.57 47.28 4.98
CA ARG A 90 -17.68 48.68 4.53
C ARG A 90 -18.45 49.44 5.60
N SER A 91 -17.70 50.34 6.22
CA SER A 91 -18.07 51.35 7.21
C SER A 91 -19.13 52.32 6.71
#